data_AF-A0A1G9BI12-F1
#
_entry.id   AF-A0A1G9BI12-F1
#
_cell.length_a   1.000
_cell.length_b   1.000
_cell.length_c   1.000
_cell.angle_alpha   90.00
_cell.angle_beta   90.00
_cell.angle_gamma   90.00
#
_symmetry.space_group_name_H-M   'P 1'
#
loop_
_entity.id
_entity.type
_entity.pdbx_description
1 polymer ?
#
loop_
_entity_poly.entity_id
_entity_poly.type
_entity_poly.pdbx_seq_one_letter_code
_entity_poly.pdbx_strand_id
1 'polypeptide(L)' 'MICSESEAKFKYCPYLMTSDDKMKFCQGVMCMMWRSCDGNKGYCGLAGKPEESK' A
#
# COMPACT_ATOMS: atom_id res chain seq x y z
N MET A 1 7.39 0.27 -3.15
CA MET A 1 6.92 1.07 -4.31
C MET A 1 6.12 2.26 -3.80
N ILE A 2 6.45 3.48 -4.24
CA ILE A 2 5.65 4.67 -3.98
C ILE A 2 4.51 4.73 -5.00
N CYS A 3 3.29 5.00 -4.56
CA CYS A 3 2.13 5.19 -5.44
C CYS A 3 1.12 6.16 -4.82
N SER A 4 0.22 6.69 -5.63
CA SER A 4 -0.92 7.47 -5.16
C SER A 4 -2.00 6.60 -4.52
N GLU A 5 -2.87 7.19 -3.70
CA GLU A 5 -4.05 6.51 -3.15
C GLU A 5 -4.90 5.86 -4.26
N SER A 6 -5.13 6.60 -5.35
CA SER A 6 -5.90 6.13 -6.49
C SER A 6 -5.29 4.91 -7.16
N GLU A 7 -3.96 4.78 -7.18
CA GLU A 7 -3.29 3.59 -7.72
C GLU A 7 -3.26 2.45 -6.70
N ALA A 8 -3.11 2.76 -5.41
CA ALA A 8 -3.05 1.77 -4.35
C ALA A 8 -4.35 0.96 -4.27
N LYS A 9 -5.51 1.61 -4.32
CA LYS A 9 -6.82 0.96 -4.20
C LYS A 9 -7.15 -0.07 -5.29
N PHE A 10 -6.44 -0.04 -6.41
CA PHE A 10 -6.60 -1.03 -7.49
C PHE A 10 -5.60 -2.19 -7.42
N LYS A 11 -4.72 -2.22 -6.40
CA LYS A 11 -3.74 -3.30 -6.20
C LYS A 11 -4.23 -4.26 -5.12
N TYR A 12 -4.01 -5.55 -5.33
CA TYR A 12 -4.19 -6.56 -4.29
C TYR A 12 -3.11 -6.43 -3.21
N CYS A 13 -3.50 -6.57 -1.96
CA CYS A 13 -2.62 -6.47 -0.80
C CYS A 13 -2.32 -7.87 -0.26
N PRO A 14 -1.06 -8.32 -0.29
CA PRO A 14 -0.68 -9.63 0.25
C PRO A 14 -0.78 -9.68 1.78
N TYR A 15 -0.90 -8.54 2.45
CA TYR A 15 -1.02 -8.44 3.91
C TYR A 15 -2.48 -8.28 4.39
N LEU A 16 -3.44 -8.21 3.46
CA LEU A 16 -4.86 -8.08 3.78
C LEU A 16 -5.62 -9.20 3.09
N MET A 17 -5.78 -10.31 3.79
CA MET A 17 -6.45 -11.51 3.28
C MET A 17 -7.84 -11.71 3.92
N THR A 18 -8.72 -12.43 3.23
CA THR A 18 -9.91 -13.05 3.85
C THR A 18 -9.51 -14.30 4.63
N SER A 19 -10.44 -14.85 5.41
CA SER A 19 -10.24 -16.14 6.08
C SER A 19 -10.03 -17.31 5.11
N ASP A 20 -10.37 -17.13 3.82
CA ASP A 20 -10.16 -18.10 2.74
C ASP A 20 -8.86 -17.82 1.94
N ASP A 21 -7.89 -17.12 2.53
CA ASP A 21 -6.59 -16.76 1.93
C ASP A 21 -6.66 -15.95 0.62
N LYS A 22 -7.79 -15.29 0.35
CA LYS A 22 -7.93 -14.42 -0.82
C LYS A 22 -7.46 -13.01 -0.48
N MET A 23 -6.59 -12.44 -1.32
CA MET A 23 -6.14 -11.06 -1.19
C MET A 23 -7.28 -10.08 -1.42
N LYS A 24 -7.37 -9.05 -0.57
CA LYS A 24 -8.25 -7.89 -0.77
C LYS A 24 -7.51 -6.77 -1.46
N PHE A 25 -8.26 -5.82 -2.01
CA PHE A 25 -7.67 -4.56 -2.49
C PHE A 25 -7.02 -3.78 -1.34
N CYS A 26 -5.92 -3.10 -1.64
CA CYS A 26 -5.25 -2.22 -0.69
C CYS A 26 -6.20 -1.11 -0.24
N GLN A 27 -6.19 -0.82 1.06
CA GLN A 27 -7.01 0.26 1.63
C GLN A 27 -6.36 1.65 1.49
N GLY A 28 -5.19 1.76 0.84
CA GLY A 28 -4.50 3.03 0.60
C GLY A 28 -4.31 3.82 1.90
N VAL A 29 -4.71 5.09 1.90
CA VAL A 29 -4.62 6.01 3.04
C VAL A 29 -5.45 5.56 4.27
N MET A 30 -6.46 4.72 4.08
CA MET A 30 -7.27 4.16 5.18
C MET A 30 -6.56 2.99 5.88
N CYS A 31 -5.48 2.46 5.31
CA CYS A 31 -4.69 1.41 5.92
C CYS A 31 -3.76 2.00 6.99
N MET A 32 -3.80 1.47 8.22
CA MET A 32 -2.89 1.91 9.31
C MET A 32 -1.40 1.73 8.99
N MET A 33 -1.08 0.94 7.96
CA MET A 33 0.29 0.70 7.51
C MET A 33 0.75 1.66 6.41
N TRP A 34 -0.12 2.53 5.91
CA TRP A 34 0.24 3.52 4.89
C TRP A 34 1.20 4.57 5.44
N ARG A 35 2.23 4.90 4.65
CA ARG A 35 3.22 5.93 4.97
C ARG A 35 3.19 6.98 3.88
N SER A 36 2.77 8.20 4.22
CA SER A 36 2.78 9.35 3.31
C SER A 36 4.20 9.80 3.03
N CYS A 37 4.52 10.07 1.76
CA CYS A 37 5.80 10.63 1.33
C CYS A 37 5.64 12.08 0.86
N ASP A 38 4.76 12.32 -0.13
CA ASP A 38 4.56 13.64 -0.74
C ASP A 38 3.12 13.80 -1.20
N GLY A 39 2.39 14.76 -0.60
CA GLY A 39 0.99 15.03 -0.94
C GLY A 39 0.11 13.76 -0.91
N ASN A 40 -0.41 13.38 -2.08
CA ASN A 40 -1.28 12.21 -2.25
C ASN A 40 -0.53 10.89 -2.53
N LYS A 41 0.80 10.88 -2.43
CA LYS A 41 1.64 9.70 -2.63
C LYS A 41 2.13 9.12 -1.31
N GLY A 42 2.25 7.81 -1.28
CA GLY A 42 2.80 7.07 -0.16
C GLY A 42 3.18 5.66 -0.53
N TYR A 43 3.53 4.88 0.48
CA TYR A 43 3.93 3.49 0.34
C TYR A 43 3.38 2.64 1.47
N CYS A 44 3.36 1.33 1.27
CA CYS A 44 2.99 0.37 2.31
C CYS A 44 4.16 0.18 3.28
N GLY A 45 3.98 0.51 4.54
CA GLY A 45 5.00 0.34 5.58
C GLY A 45 5.40 -1.12 5.83
N LEU A 46 4.51 -2.08 5.55
CA LEU A 46 4.82 -3.52 5.61
C LEU A 46 5.63 -4.02 4.40
N ALA A 47 5.59 -3.30 3.28
CA ALA A 47 6.40 -3.63 2.11
C ALA A 47 7.83 -3.06 2.19
N GLY A 48 8.19 -2.43 3.32
CA GLY A 48 9.45 -1.75 3.52
C GLY A 48 9.50 -0.34 2.92
N LYS A 49 10.47 0.45 3.37
CA LYS A 49 10.75 1.75 2.75
C LYS A 49 11.24 1.49 1.33
N PRO A 50 10.61 2.08 0.30
CA PRO A 50 11.16 2.00 -1.05
C PRO A 50 12.55 2.61 -1.01
N GLU A 51 13.57 1.82 -1.34
CA GLU A 51 14.91 2.37 -1.58
C GLU A 51 14.75 3.43 -2.67
N GLU A 52 15.17 4.66 -2.37
CA GLU A 52 15.38 5.67 -3.39
C GLU A 52 16.40 5.05 -4.35
N SER A 53 15.93 4.48 -5.48
CA SER A 53 16.83 4.03 -6.52
C SER A 53 17.66 5.25 -6.93
N LYS A 54 18.92 5.24 -6.50
CA LYS A 54 19.95 6.17 -6.96
C LYS A 54 20.19 5.99 -8.44
#